data_AF-A0A1W1V140-F1
#
_entry.id   AF-A0A1W1V140-F1
#
_cell.length_a   1.000
_cell.length_b   1.000
_cell.length_c   1.000
_cell.angle_alpha   90.00
_cell.angle_beta   90.00
_cell.angle_gamma   90.00
#
_symmetry.space_group_name_H-M   'P 1'
#
loop_
_entity.id
_entity.type
_entity.pdbx_description
1 polymer ?
#
loop_
_entity_poly.entity_id
_entity_poly.type
_entity_poly.pdbx_seq_one_letter_code
_entity_poly.pdbx_strand_id
1 'polypeptide(L)'
;MLDNKKVERFIAACMKYEGDLYSQLKRMMPGFSDCSSIPYKALKATGLLDESQTTRTISTKFMRDGDPRMHQIPMNQIQRGDLLWWQRPGTTDSNYYGHTGVYLGGGKVLEAIKPRAKITSIKRLGWQRAYRVKSLEASTVQSKEGNSQQYALLYVAGKQTKISPYIKNGVSYIKLKNIEVPVREFFESLGMTVKWNNGRIDVV
;
A
#
# COMPACT_ATOMS: atom_id res chain seq x y z
N MET A 1 -10.82 -1.60 5.18
CA MET A 1 -11.46 -2.75 4.46
C MET A 1 -10.76 -2.88 3.12
N LEU A 2 -10.58 -4.10 2.61
CA LEU A 2 -9.89 -4.29 1.33
C LEU A 2 -10.76 -3.85 0.13
N ASP A 3 -10.11 -3.32 -0.91
CA ASP A 3 -10.72 -3.03 -2.21
C ASP A 3 -10.71 -4.31 -3.05
N ASN A 4 -11.89 -4.87 -3.31
CA ASN A 4 -11.99 -6.13 -4.06
C ASN A 4 -11.33 -6.07 -5.44
N LYS A 5 -11.39 -4.95 -6.16
CA LYS A 5 -10.76 -4.84 -7.49
C LYS A 5 -9.23 -4.86 -7.38
N LYS A 6 -8.67 -4.18 -6.38
CA LYS A 6 -7.22 -4.19 -6.14
C LYS A 6 -6.76 -5.56 -5.66
N VAL A 7 -7.52 -6.18 -4.75
CA VAL A 7 -7.25 -7.53 -4.25
C VAL A 7 -7.23 -8.54 -5.38
N GLU A 8 -8.26 -8.59 -6.23
CA GLU A 8 -8.30 -9.59 -7.30
C GLU A 8 -7.19 -9.36 -8.34
N ARG A 9 -6.83 -8.11 -8.64
CA ARG A 9 -5.65 -7.81 -9.48
C ARG A 9 -4.35 -8.30 -8.84
N PHE A 10 -4.18 -8.07 -7.55
CA PHE A 10 -3.02 -8.53 -6.79
C PHE A 10 -2.96 -10.07 -6.73
N ILE A 11 -4.06 -10.74 -6.42
CA ILE A 11 -4.11 -12.21 -6.40
C ILE A 11 -3.85 -12.77 -7.80
N ALA A 12 -4.48 -12.24 -8.85
CA ALA A 12 -4.22 -12.69 -10.21
C ALA A 12 -2.73 -12.56 -10.59
N ALA A 13 -2.06 -11.49 -10.16
CA ALA A 13 -0.62 -11.32 -10.34
C ALA A 13 0.20 -12.33 -9.52
N CYS A 14 -0.19 -12.61 -8.27
CA CYS A 14 0.43 -13.64 -7.44
C CYS A 14 0.32 -15.04 -8.07
N MET A 15 -0.85 -15.38 -8.62
CA MET A 15 -1.12 -16.70 -9.20
C MET A 15 -0.25 -17.02 -10.42
N LYS A 16 0.30 -16.02 -11.11
CA LYS A 16 1.28 -16.23 -12.20
C LYS A 16 2.56 -16.93 -11.75
N TYR A 17 2.84 -16.91 -10.45
CA TYR A 17 4.03 -17.52 -9.85
C TYR A 17 3.74 -18.88 -9.20
N GLU A 18 2.51 -19.39 -9.27
CA GLU A 18 2.25 -20.78 -8.89
C GLU A 18 3.07 -21.72 -9.80
N GLY A 19 3.77 -22.69 -9.21
CA GLY A 19 4.67 -23.60 -9.92
C GLY A 19 6.12 -23.12 -10.07
N ASP A 20 6.43 -21.85 -9.78
CA ASP A 20 7.81 -21.33 -9.75
C ASP A 20 8.69 -22.19 -8.84
N LEU A 21 9.94 -22.42 -9.23
CA LEU A 21 10.93 -23.10 -8.39
C LEU A 21 11.29 -22.22 -7.18
N TYR A 22 11.39 -22.85 -6.01
CA TYR A 22 11.84 -22.15 -4.82
C TYR A 22 13.34 -21.81 -4.92
N SER A 23 13.69 -20.52 -4.83
CA SER A 23 15.09 -20.09 -4.70
C SER A 23 15.18 -18.70 -4.09
N GLN A 24 15.98 -18.51 -3.04
CA GLN A 24 16.30 -17.18 -2.52
C GLN A 24 17.28 -16.42 -3.42
N LEU A 25 18.26 -17.12 -4.00
CA LEU A 25 19.28 -16.49 -4.87
C LEU A 25 18.68 -16.02 -6.19
N LYS A 26 17.76 -16.81 -6.78
CA LYS A 26 17.15 -16.52 -8.08
C LYS A 26 15.75 -15.91 -7.98
N ARG A 27 15.28 -15.52 -6.78
CA ARG A 27 13.87 -15.13 -6.51
C ARG A 27 13.25 -14.06 -7.39
N MET A 28 14.07 -13.25 -8.06
CA MET A 28 13.63 -12.19 -8.98
C MET A 28 13.73 -12.58 -10.46
N MET A 29 14.29 -13.75 -10.78
CA MET A 29 14.42 -14.27 -12.15
C MET A 29 13.13 -14.96 -12.60
N PRO A 30 12.85 -15.02 -13.91
CA PRO A 30 11.73 -15.79 -14.45
C PRO A 30 11.76 -17.26 -14.00
N GLY A 31 10.62 -17.80 -13.57
CA GLY A 31 10.47 -19.19 -13.13
C GLY A 31 10.96 -19.49 -11.70
N PHE A 32 11.39 -18.46 -10.95
CA PHE A 32 11.88 -18.61 -9.58
C PHE A 32 11.19 -17.63 -8.61
N SER A 33 10.93 -18.13 -7.40
CA SER A 33 10.35 -17.36 -6.31
C SER A 33 10.91 -17.81 -4.95
N ASP A 34 11.07 -16.88 -4.02
CA ASP A 34 11.02 -17.18 -2.58
C ASP A 34 9.72 -16.67 -1.94
N CYS A 35 9.51 -17.00 -0.67
CA CYS A 35 8.27 -16.71 0.05
C CYS A 35 7.87 -15.24 -0.01
N SER A 36 8.83 -14.33 0.12
CA SER A 36 8.61 -12.88 0.12
C SER A 36 8.60 -12.24 -1.27
N SER A 37 9.22 -12.88 -2.26
CA SER A 37 9.32 -12.35 -3.61
C SER A 37 7.98 -12.40 -4.36
N ILE A 38 7.10 -13.37 -4.07
CA ILE A 38 5.77 -13.46 -4.69
C ILE A 38 4.96 -12.19 -4.42
N PRO A 39 4.68 -11.80 -3.17
CA PRO A 39 3.92 -10.57 -2.91
C PRO A 39 4.64 -9.32 -3.41
N TYR A 40 5.98 -9.25 -3.31
CA TYR A 40 6.74 -8.12 -3.86
C TYR A 40 6.58 -7.98 -5.38
N LYS A 41 6.81 -9.05 -6.13
CA LYS A 41 6.67 -9.07 -7.60
C LYS A 41 5.24 -8.75 -8.03
N ALA A 42 4.24 -9.31 -7.35
CA ALA A 42 2.83 -9.07 -7.66
C ALA A 42 2.39 -7.62 -7.39
N LEU A 43 2.79 -7.03 -6.26
CA LEU A 43 2.52 -5.63 -5.97
C LEU A 43 3.21 -4.72 -6.99
N LYS A 44 4.47 -5.01 -7.34
CA LYS A 44 5.20 -4.25 -8.36
C LYS A 44 4.54 -4.35 -9.74
N ALA A 45 4.19 -5.55 -10.19
CA ALA A 45 3.57 -5.78 -11.49
C ALA A 45 2.18 -5.15 -11.64
N THR A 46 1.48 -4.89 -10.52
CA THR A 46 0.16 -4.25 -10.52
C THR A 46 0.20 -2.73 -10.32
N GLY A 47 1.39 -2.16 -10.07
CA GLY A 47 1.56 -0.75 -9.69
C GLY A 47 1.04 -0.44 -8.28
N LEU A 48 0.87 -1.46 -7.44
CA LEU A 48 0.36 -1.35 -6.06
C LEU A 48 1.49 -1.39 -5.02
N LEU A 49 2.74 -1.49 -5.44
CA LEU A 49 3.89 -1.33 -4.54
C LEU A 49 4.10 0.15 -4.23
N ASP A 50 3.85 0.56 -2.99
CA ASP A 50 4.19 1.91 -2.52
C ASP A 50 5.69 1.99 -2.20
N GLU A 51 6.45 2.65 -3.06
CA GLU A 51 7.90 2.86 -2.86
C GLU A 51 8.21 4.24 -2.24
N SER A 52 7.20 5.05 -1.89
CA SER A 52 7.39 6.43 -1.38
C SER A 52 8.06 6.48 0.00
N GLN A 53 7.83 5.46 0.82
CA GLN A 53 8.37 5.36 2.18
C GLN A 53 9.59 4.43 2.27
N THR A 54 9.80 3.56 1.28
CA THR A 54 10.94 2.63 1.25
C THR A 54 11.08 1.95 -0.10
N THR A 55 12.34 1.76 -0.55
CA THR A 55 12.68 0.97 -1.74
C THR A 55 13.08 -0.47 -1.41
N ARG A 56 13.08 -0.86 -0.12
CA ARG A 56 13.44 -2.22 0.30
C ARG A 56 12.44 -3.24 -0.23
N THR A 57 12.91 -4.42 -0.61
CA THR A 57 12.02 -5.55 -0.92
C THR A 57 11.13 -5.88 0.29
N ILE A 58 9.97 -6.48 0.03
CA ILE A 58 9.24 -7.17 1.10
C ILE A 58 10.11 -8.35 1.55
N SER A 59 10.29 -8.48 2.85
CA SER A 59 10.99 -9.60 3.48
C SER A 59 10.32 -9.91 4.81
N THR A 60 10.43 -11.16 5.26
CA THR A 60 9.84 -11.59 6.53
C THR A 60 10.42 -10.83 7.72
N LYS A 61 11.72 -10.49 7.70
CA LYS A 61 12.34 -9.64 8.73
C LYS A 61 11.77 -8.22 8.71
N PHE A 62 11.60 -7.63 7.54
CA PHE A 62 11.02 -6.28 7.44
C PHE A 62 9.54 -6.24 7.86
N MET A 63 8.76 -7.28 7.55
CA MET A 63 7.41 -7.44 8.07
C MET A 63 7.39 -7.50 9.60
N ARG A 64 8.34 -8.22 10.22
CA ARG A 64 8.49 -8.31 11.69
C ARG A 64 8.82 -6.95 12.31
N ASP A 65 9.73 -6.21 11.69
CA ASP A 65 10.31 -4.97 12.22
C ASP A 65 9.44 -3.72 11.95
N GLY A 66 8.46 -3.81 11.04
CA GLY A 66 7.54 -2.74 10.70
C GLY A 66 7.75 -2.19 9.29
N ASP A 67 7.25 -2.93 8.30
CA ASP A 67 7.21 -2.46 6.91
C ASP A 67 6.12 -1.38 6.75
N PRO A 68 6.46 -0.13 6.37
CA PRO A 68 5.52 0.99 6.33
C PRO A 68 4.39 0.79 5.31
N ARG A 69 4.53 -0.15 4.37
CA ARG A 69 3.53 -0.44 3.33
C ARG A 69 2.38 -1.32 3.82
N MET A 70 2.48 -1.83 5.04
CA MET A 70 1.47 -2.71 5.63
C MET A 70 1.25 -2.40 7.11
N HIS A 71 0.17 -2.91 7.66
CA HIS A 71 -0.08 -2.89 9.10
C HIS A 71 -0.51 -4.28 9.56
N GLN A 72 -0.13 -4.64 10.79
CA GLN A 72 -0.54 -5.92 11.37
C GLN A 72 -2.05 -5.91 11.64
N ILE A 73 -2.72 -7.01 11.35
CA ILE A 73 -4.14 -7.22 11.66
C ILE A 73 -4.31 -8.45 12.57
N PRO A 74 -5.39 -8.52 13.36
CA PRO A 74 -5.75 -9.73 14.08
C PRO A 74 -5.94 -10.93 13.13
N MET A 75 -5.45 -12.10 13.52
CA MET A 75 -5.54 -13.33 12.71
C MET A 75 -7.00 -13.75 12.40
N ASN A 76 -7.96 -13.38 13.24
CA ASN A 76 -9.38 -13.64 13.02
C ASN A 76 -10.06 -12.63 12.07
N GLN A 77 -9.35 -11.60 11.60
CA GLN A 77 -9.82 -10.59 10.65
C GLN A 77 -9.19 -10.71 9.27
N ILE A 78 -8.45 -11.79 9.02
CA ILE A 78 -7.79 -12.03 7.73
C ILE A 78 -8.80 -12.12 6.60
N GLN A 79 -8.43 -11.52 5.48
CA GLN A 79 -9.19 -11.48 4.24
C GLN A 79 -8.28 -11.89 3.10
N ARG A 80 -8.89 -12.40 2.03
CA ARG A 80 -8.17 -12.69 0.78
C ARG A 80 -7.36 -11.46 0.36
N GLY A 81 -6.08 -11.64 0.06
CA GLY A 81 -5.13 -10.57 -0.25
C GLY A 81 -4.20 -10.18 0.91
N ASP A 82 -4.53 -10.53 2.16
CA ASP A 82 -3.64 -10.30 3.30
C ASP A 82 -2.41 -11.24 3.26
N LEU A 83 -1.31 -10.81 3.87
CA LEU A 83 -0.08 -11.59 3.98
C LEU A 83 -0.02 -12.26 5.34
N LEU A 84 0.27 -13.55 5.36
CA LEU A 84 0.51 -14.30 6.59
C LEU A 84 2.00 -14.38 6.86
N TRP A 85 2.37 -14.31 8.13
CA TRP A 85 3.76 -14.31 8.55
C TRP A 85 4.00 -15.35 9.64
N TRP A 86 5.16 -15.98 9.56
CA TRP A 86 5.64 -16.94 10.53
C TRP A 86 7.13 -16.79 10.70
N GLN A 87 7.61 -17.04 11.92
CA GLN A 87 9.01 -17.16 12.27
C GLN A 87 9.20 -18.44 13.07
N ARG A 88 10.32 -19.13 12.80
CA ARG A 88 10.72 -20.30 13.59
C ARG A 88 10.90 -19.87 15.06
N PRO A 89 10.18 -20.51 16.00
CA PRO A 89 10.37 -20.23 17.43
C PRO A 89 11.84 -20.39 17.85
N GLY A 90 12.29 -19.52 18.76
CA GLY A 90 13.67 -19.54 19.26
C GLY A 90 14.74 -18.99 18.30
N THR A 91 14.36 -18.38 17.17
CA THR A 91 15.32 -17.66 16.33
C THR A 91 15.60 -16.26 16.86
N THR A 92 16.87 -15.87 16.80
CA THR A 92 17.40 -14.52 17.08
C THR A 92 17.57 -13.75 15.77
N ASP A 93 18.12 -12.53 15.86
CA ASP A 93 18.45 -11.75 14.69
C ASP A 93 19.58 -12.33 13.84
N SER A 94 20.50 -13.10 14.44
CA SER A 94 21.66 -13.68 13.75
C SER A 94 21.34 -14.98 13.03
N ASN A 95 20.28 -15.70 13.41
CA ASN A 95 19.85 -16.94 12.77
C ASN A 95 18.39 -16.90 12.28
N TYR A 96 17.94 -15.69 11.92
CA TYR A 96 16.56 -15.41 11.56
C TYR A 96 16.02 -16.35 10.47
N TYR A 97 14.92 -17.03 10.76
CA TYR A 97 14.22 -17.90 9.82
C TYR A 97 12.72 -17.55 9.82
N GLY A 98 12.30 -16.81 8.80
CA GLY A 98 10.92 -16.38 8.62
C GLY A 98 10.33 -16.87 7.30
N HIS A 99 9.01 -16.99 7.28
CA HIS A 99 8.22 -17.38 6.11
C HIS A 99 7.01 -16.45 5.96
N THR A 100 6.58 -16.24 4.71
CA THR A 100 5.38 -15.47 4.40
C THR A 100 4.59 -16.13 3.29
N GLY A 101 3.28 -15.90 3.25
CA GLY A 101 2.36 -16.42 2.24
C GLY A 101 1.22 -15.46 1.99
N VAL A 102 0.59 -15.57 0.82
CA VAL A 102 -0.56 -14.74 0.44
C VAL A 102 -1.84 -15.50 0.76
N TYR A 103 -2.69 -14.95 1.64
CA TYR A 103 -3.97 -15.58 1.97
C TYR A 103 -4.94 -15.45 0.80
N LEU A 104 -5.44 -16.57 0.30
CA LEU A 104 -6.35 -16.63 -0.85
C LEU A 104 -7.83 -16.64 -0.43
N GLY A 105 -8.14 -16.60 0.86
CA GLY A 105 -9.47 -16.88 1.38
C GLY A 105 -9.76 -18.38 1.46
N GLY A 106 -10.86 -18.75 2.13
CA GLY A 106 -11.30 -20.15 2.24
C GLY A 106 -10.25 -21.10 2.84
N GLY A 107 -9.39 -20.60 3.74
CA GLY A 107 -8.34 -21.42 4.36
C GLY A 107 -7.18 -21.79 3.42
N LYS A 108 -7.02 -21.11 2.28
CA LYS A 108 -5.96 -21.38 1.30
C LYS A 108 -4.88 -20.30 1.34
N VAL A 109 -3.62 -20.68 1.14
CA VAL A 109 -2.46 -19.79 1.12
C VAL A 109 -1.59 -20.12 -0.09
N LEU A 110 -1.24 -19.12 -0.89
CA LEU A 110 -0.17 -19.26 -1.89
C LEU A 110 1.16 -18.96 -1.22
N GLU A 111 2.11 -19.87 -1.37
CA GLU A 111 3.45 -19.70 -0.80
C GLU A 111 4.51 -20.38 -1.66
N ALA A 112 5.70 -19.77 -1.68
CA ALA A 112 6.89 -20.40 -2.24
C ALA A 112 7.58 -21.22 -1.14
N ILE A 113 7.49 -22.54 -1.26
CA ILE A 113 8.16 -23.52 -0.40
C ILE A 113 8.94 -24.51 -1.27
N LYS A 114 9.96 -25.19 -0.73
CA LYS A 114 10.69 -26.19 -1.53
C LYS A 114 9.75 -27.36 -1.89
N PRO A 115 9.79 -27.88 -3.13
CA PRO A 115 10.61 -27.42 -4.26
C PRO A 115 9.96 -26.29 -5.10
N ARG A 116 8.65 -26.04 -4.98
CA ARG A 116 7.90 -25.11 -5.83
C ARG A 116 6.84 -24.33 -5.06
N ALA A 117 6.52 -23.14 -5.57
CA ALA A 117 5.38 -22.38 -5.13
C ALA A 117 4.07 -23.12 -5.43
N LYS A 118 3.18 -23.18 -4.43
CA LYS A 118 1.90 -23.90 -4.53
C LYS A 118 0.89 -23.34 -3.55
N ILE A 119 -0.39 -23.64 -3.80
CA ILE A 119 -1.46 -23.42 -2.84
C ILE A 119 -1.40 -24.50 -1.75
N THR A 120 -1.47 -24.09 -0.50
CA THR A 120 -1.54 -24.97 0.67
C THR A 120 -2.70 -24.59 1.58
N SER A 121 -3.00 -25.47 2.54
CA SER A 121 -3.91 -25.14 3.63
C SER A 121 -3.25 -24.16 4.60
N ILE A 122 -4.03 -23.18 5.08
CA ILE A 122 -3.61 -22.28 6.15
C ILE A 122 -3.14 -23.04 7.40
N LYS A 123 -3.63 -24.27 7.62
CA LYS A 123 -3.26 -25.12 8.76
C LYS A 123 -1.87 -25.77 8.63
N ARG A 124 -1.21 -25.70 7.46
CA ARG A 124 0.12 -26.31 7.25
C ARG A 124 1.18 -25.70 8.18
N LEU A 125 1.01 -24.44 8.54
CA LEU A 125 1.95 -23.70 9.37
C LEU A 125 1.17 -22.97 10.47
N GLY A 126 1.71 -22.92 11.68
CA GLY A 126 1.14 -22.13 12.77
C GLY A 126 1.40 -20.65 12.58
N TRP A 127 0.77 -20.02 11.58
CA TRP A 127 0.93 -18.59 11.26
C TRP A 127 0.73 -17.73 12.51
N GLN A 128 1.69 -16.84 12.77
CA GLN A 128 1.75 -16.07 14.02
C GLN A 128 1.16 -14.67 13.88
N ARG A 129 1.27 -14.08 12.68
CA ARG A 129 0.81 -12.72 12.39
C ARG A 129 0.21 -12.67 11.00
N ALA A 130 -0.69 -11.70 10.81
CA ALA A 130 -1.21 -11.34 9.51
C ALA A 130 -1.00 -9.83 9.27
N TYR A 131 -0.79 -9.47 8.02
CA TYR A 131 -0.50 -8.10 7.60
C TYR A 131 -1.40 -7.72 6.44
N ARG A 132 -2.02 -6.55 6.55
CA ARG A 132 -2.80 -5.95 5.48
C ARG A 132 -1.94 -4.94 4.75
N VAL A 133 -1.81 -5.12 3.44
CA VAL A 133 -1.07 -4.19 2.58
C VAL A 133 -1.94 -2.95 2.34
N LYS A 134 -1.44 -1.78 2.71
CA LYS A 134 -2.21 -0.52 2.70
C LYS A 134 -2.72 -0.15 1.31
N SER A 135 -1.93 -0.43 0.26
CA SER A 135 -2.32 -0.14 -1.12
C SER A 135 -3.47 -1.01 -1.63
N LEU A 136 -3.73 -2.17 -1.02
CA LEU A 136 -4.87 -3.04 -1.34
C LEU A 136 -6.15 -2.61 -0.64
N GLU A 137 -6.07 -1.68 0.31
CA GLU A 137 -7.25 -1.19 0.98
C GLU A 137 -8.11 -0.37 0.04
N ALA A 138 -9.42 -0.46 0.26
CA ALA A 138 -10.33 0.57 -0.18
C ALA A 138 -9.77 1.86 0.38
N SER A 139 -9.53 2.82 -0.50
CA SER A 139 -9.32 4.19 -0.04
C SER A 139 -10.46 4.47 0.91
N THR A 140 -10.16 4.70 2.20
CA THR A 140 -11.17 5.19 3.11
C THR A 140 -11.75 6.40 2.42
N VAL A 141 -13.05 6.35 2.13
CA VAL A 141 -13.77 7.55 1.73
C VAL A 141 -13.81 8.44 2.99
N GLN A 142 -12.72 9.16 3.26
CA GLN A 142 -12.82 10.58 3.02
C GLN A 142 -12.69 10.70 1.51
N SER A 143 -13.78 11.06 0.85
CA SER A 143 -13.87 11.28 -0.59
C SER A 143 -12.56 11.83 -1.16
N LYS A 144 -11.81 10.97 -1.86
CA LYS A 144 -10.96 11.41 -2.95
C LYS A 144 -11.62 10.90 -4.21
N GLU A 145 -12.45 11.78 -4.76
CA GLU A 145 -12.86 11.76 -6.15
C GLU A 145 -11.66 11.41 -7.03
N GLY A 146 -11.96 10.67 -8.09
CA GLY A 146 -10.96 10.27 -9.07
C GLY A 146 -10.22 11.45 -9.66
N ASN A 147 -9.18 11.14 -10.40
CA ASN A 147 -8.61 11.99 -11.43
C ASN A 147 -9.65 12.32 -12.53
N SER A 148 -10.69 13.08 -12.20
CA SER A 148 -10.87 14.36 -12.86
C SER A 148 -9.99 15.32 -12.06
N GLN A 149 -9.12 16.12 -12.67
CA GLN A 149 -8.43 17.19 -11.94
C GLN A 149 -9.47 17.93 -11.08
N GLN A 150 -9.42 17.72 -9.76
CA GLN A 150 -10.39 18.32 -8.85
C GLN A 150 -9.93 19.77 -8.69
N TYR A 151 -10.38 20.58 -9.63
CA TYR A 151 -10.20 22.00 -9.57
C TYR A 151 -11.08 22.53 -8.44
N ALA A 152 -10.49 23.14 -7.42
CA ALA A 152 -11.24 24.00 -6.53
C ALA A 152 -11.45 25.35 -7.23
N LEU A 153 -12.61 25.95 -7.03
CA LEU A 153 -12.82 27.34 -7.42
C LEU A 153 -12.27 28.24 -6.32
N LEU A 154 -11.31 29.07 -6.69
CA LEU A 154 -10.76 30.13 -5.87
C LEU A 154 -11.50 31.43 -6.24
N TYR A 155 -12.20 32.01 -5.27
CA TYR A 155 -12.84 33.32 -5.41
C TYR A 155 -12.00 34.36 -4.69
N VAL A 156 -11.53 35.38 -5.42
CA VAL A 156 -10.78 36.51 -4.87
C VAL A 156 -11.46 37.78 -5.36
N ALA A 157 -11.96 38.61 -4.44
CA ALA A 157 -12.59 39.90 -4.74
C ALA A 157 -13.63 39.84 -5.90
N GLY A 158 -14.50 38.82 -5.87
CA GLY A 158 -15.56 38.62 -6.87
C GLY A 158 -15.13 37.98 -8.20
N LYS A 159 -13.84 37.69 -8.40
CA LYS A 159 -13.32 36.95 -9.56
C LYS A 159 -13.06 35.49 -9.19
N GLN A 160 -13.38 34.55 -10.09
CA GLN A 160 -13.15 33.12 -9.88
C GLN A 160 -12.05 32.57 -10.79
N THR A 161 -11.25 31.65 -10.27
CA THR A 161 -10.30 30.86 -11.06
C THR A 161 -10.23 29.41 -10.58
N LYS A 162 -9.85 28.50 -11.48
CA LYS A 162 -9.66 27.09 -11.16
C LYS A 162 -8.24 26.88 -10.63
N ILE A 163 -8.12 26.30 -9.45
CA ILE A 163 -6.85 25.92 -8.83
C ILE A 163 -6.84 24.42 -8.54
N SER A 164 -5.66 23.81 -8.53
CA SER A 164 -5.47 22.40 -8.11
C SER A 164 -4.79 22.37 -6.74
N PRO A 165 -5.52 22.64 -5.64
CA PRO A 165 -4.92 22.62 -4.32
C PRO A 165 -4.61 21.19 -3.90
N TYR A 166 -3.56 21.04 -3.10
CA TYR A 166 -3.22 19.78 -2.46
C TYR A 166 -2.83 20.00 -1.01
N ILE A 167 -3.02 18.99 -0.18
CA ILE A 167 -2.73 19.07 1.25
C ILE A 167 -1.39 18.40 1.53
N LYS A 168 -0.49 19.10 2.22
CA LYS A 168 0.79 18.61 2.71
C LYS A 168 0.89 18.98 4.20
N ASN A 169 1.04 17.98 5.06
CA ASN A 169 1.10 18.14 6.52
C ASN A 169 -0.07 18.96 7.13
N GLY A 170 -1.29 18.79 6.61
CA GLY A 170 -2.48 19.50 7.09
C GLY A 170 -2.64 20.93 6.56
N VAL A 171 -1.69 21.43 5.75
CA VAL A 171 -1.74 22.75 5.13
C VAL A 171 -2.15 22.61 3.67
N SER A 172 -3.07 23.47 3.20
CA SER A 172 -3.48 23.54 1.80
C SER A 172 -2.46 24.35 1.00
N TYR A 173 -1.92 23.77 -0.07
CA TYR A 173 -0.97 24.39 -1.00
C TYR A 173 -1.57 24.52 -2.40
N ILE A 174 -1.14 25.54 -3.13
CA ILE A 174 -1.29 25.65 -4.58
C ILE A 174 0.09 25.67 -5.23
N LYS A 175 0.18 25.14 -6.44
CA LYS A 175 1.42 25.17 -7.24
C LYS A 175 1.36 26.32 -8.23
N LEU A 176 2.22 27.31 -8.06
CA LEU A 176 2.39 28.41 -9.01
C LEU A 176 3.73 28.19 -9.74
N LYS A 177 3.66 27.70 -10.99
CA LYS A 177 4.84 27.24 -11.75
C LYS A 177 5.62 26.17 -10.95
N ASN A 178 6.78 26.53 -10.38
CA ASN A 178 7.65 25.65 -9.61
C ASN A 178 7.65 25.95 -8.10
N ILE A 179 6.79 26.87 -7.65
CA ILE A 179 6.73 27.29 -6.25
C ILE A 179 5.47 26.70 -5.61
N GLU A 180 5.66 26.03 -4.48
CA GLU A 180 4.58 25.56 -3.62
C GLU A 180 4.19 26.71 -2.67
N VAL A 181 2.95 27.17 -2.74
CA VAL A 181 2.48 28.31 -1.94
C VAL A 181 1.38 27.85 -0.98
N PRO A 182 1.54 28.01 0.34
CA PRO A 182 0.48 27.74 1.31
C PRO A 182 -0.66 28.76 1.11
N VAL A 183 -1.85 28.26 0.77
CA VAL A 183 -3.00 29.09 0.36
C VAL A 183 -3.39 30.07 1.44
N ARG A 184 -3.57 29.58 2.67
CA ARG A 184 -4.00 30.40 3.80
C ARG A 184 -3.00 31.52 4.08
N GLU A 185 -1.75 31.13 4.30
CA GLU A 185 -0.66 32.03 4.67
C GLU A 185 -0.41 33.09 3.60
N PHE A 186 -0.45 32.73 2.32
CA PHE A 186 -0.27 33.69 1.24
C PHE A 186 -1.36 34.78 1.24
N PHE A 187 -2.64 34.40 1.27
CA PHE A 187 -3.73 35.38 1.20
C PHE A 187 -3.91 36.15 2.52
N GLU A 188 -3.70 35.53 3.67
CA GLU A 188 -3.70 36.22 4.96
C GLU A 188 -2.52 37.20 5.09
N SER A 189 -1.37 36.92 4.46
CA SER A 189 -0.25 37.88 4.39
C SER A 189 -0.59 39.15 3.59
N LEU A 190 -1.57 39.06 2.68
CA LEU A 190 -2.11 40.17 1.91
C LEU A 190 -3.28 40.87 2.61
N GLY A 191 -3.58 40.52 3.86
CA GLY A 191 -4.68 41.08 4.64
C GLY A 191 -6.06 40.53 4.31
N MET A 192 -6.14 39.42 3.57
CA MET A 192 -7.40 38.80 3.17
C MET A 192 -7.78 37.64 4.10
N THR A 193 -9.08 37.35 4.21
CA THR A 193 -9.59 36.24 5.02
C THR A 193 -9.90 35.04 4.13
N VAL A 194 -9.34 33.87 4.47
CA VAL A 194 -9.58 32.63 3.72
C VAL A 194 -10.59 31.73 4.44
N LYS A 195 -11.63 31.28 3.70
CA LYS A 195 -12.65 30.33 4.16
C LYS A 195 -12.77 29.13 3.20
N TRP A 196 -12.94 27.95 3.77
CA TRP A 196 -13.13 26.71 3.01
C TRP A 196 -14.59 26.31 3.10
N ASN A 197 -15.27 26.20 1.94
CA ASN A 197 -16.69 25.88 1.86
C ASN A 197 -16.92 24.79 0.81
N ASN A 198 -17.15 23.54 1.23
CA ASN A 198 -17.56 22.41 0.38
C ASN A 198 -16.91 22.39 -1.04
N GLY A 199 -15.58 22.37 -1.13
CA GLY A 199 -14.85 22.32 -2.41
C GLY A 199 -14.51 23.69 -3.04
N ARG A 200 -14.87 24.79 -2.38
CA ARG A 200 -14.54 26.18 -2.74
C ARG A 200 -13.61 26.81 -1.71
N ILE A 201 -12.71 27.67 -2.19
CA ILE A 201 -11.90 28.55 -1.35
C ILE A 201 -12.36 29.99 -1.60
N ASP A 202 -12.92 30.61 -0.57
CA ASP A 202 -13.32 32.01 -0.58
C ASP A 202 -12.24 32.86 0.07
N VAL A 203 -11.76 33.87 -0.66
CA VAL A 203 -10.81 34.87 -0.17
C VAL A 203 -11.50 36.23 -0.24
N VAL A 204 -11.73 36.82 0.94
CA VAL A 204 -12.47 38.08 1.12
C VAL A 204 -11.57 39.14 1.71
#